data_AF-A0A6P8J2W1-F1
#
_entry.id   AF-A0A6P8J2W1-F1
#
_cell.length_a   1.000
_cell.length_b   1.000
_cell.length_c   1.000
_cell.angle_alpha   90.00
_cell.angle_beta   90.00
_cell.angle_gamma   90.00
#
_symmetry.space_group_name_H-M   'P 1'
#
loop_
_entity.id
_entity.type
_entity.pdbx_description
1 polymer ?
#
loop_
_entity_poly.entity_id
_entity_poly.type
_entity_poly.pdbx_seq_one_letter_code
_entity_poly.pdbx_strand_id
1 'polypeptide(L)'
;MDVSSPKLLNEQKKTKKKNKRRGPRLTGVSKQRRLANARERSRVHTLNANIDRLKDIIPLFPDEKPSKTETIRIAALYISHMTELLNTTEKTSTLDFESTFDELTFPTFNFDPFADPGE
;
A
#
# COMPACT_ATOMS: atom_id res chain seq x y z
N MET A 1 76.03 0.23 27.07
CA MET A 1 74.61 -0.02 27.37
C MET A 1 73.92 1.33 27.37
N ASP A 2 73.22 1.67 26.31
CA ASP A 2 72.28 2.80 26.33
C ASP A 2 71.08 2.41 25.47
N VAL A 3 70.04 1.98 26.16
CA VAL A 3 68.74 1.60 25.60
C VAL A 3 67.86 2.84 25.57
N SER A 4 67.80 3.52 24.43
CA SER A 4 66.82 4.58 24.21
C SER A 4 65.68 4.07 23.35
N SER A 5 64.60 3.66 24.02
CA SER A 5 63.31 3.33 23.42
C SER A 5 62.66 4.53 22.72
N PRO A 6 61.89 4.33 21.64
CA PRO A 6 61.27 5.43 20.91
C PRO A 6 60.07 5.99 21.67
N LYS A 7 60.03 7.31 21.86
CA LYS A 7 58.84 8.02 22.35
C LYS A 7 57.79 8.08 21.25
N LEU A 8 56.73 7.29 21.37
CA LEU A 8 55.50 7.48 20.60
C LEU A 8 54.84 8.80 21.04
N LEU A 9 54.89 9.81 20.17
CA LEU A 9 54.12 11.03 20.32
C LEU A 9 52.65 10.73 20.06
N ASN A 10 51.88 10.62 21.14
CA ASN A 10 50.42 10.55 21.15
C ASN A 10 49.84 11.91 20.75
N GLU A 11 49.52 12.07 19.46
CA GLU A 11 48.83 13.26 18.94
C GLU A 11 47.36 13.23 19.36
N GLN A 12 47.08 13.75 20.56
CA GLN A 12 45.71 14.03 21.00
C GLN A 12 45.11 15.14 20.13
N LYS A 13 44.45 14.76 19.03
CA LYS A 13 43.60 15.66 18.25
C LYS A 13 42.43 16.13 19.11
N LYS A 14 42.63 17.26 19.81
CA LYS A 14 41.56 18.04 20.45
C LYS A 14 40.60 18.52 19.36
N THR A 15 39.55 17.76 19.09
CA THR A 15 38.43 18.22 18.27
C THR A 15 37.79 19.42 18.98
N LYS A 16 38.10 20.63 18.53
CA LYS A 16 37.47 21.86 19.01
C LYS A 16 35.96 21.76 18.80
N LYS A 17 35.20 21.50 19.87
CA LYS A 17 33.73 21.63 19.87
C LYS A 17 33.42 23.06 19.47
N LYS A 18 32.96 23.27 18.23
CA LYS A 18 32.44 24.57 17.79
C LYS A 18 31.28 24.92 18.70
N ASN A 19 31.44 25.97 19.51
CA ASN A 19 30.35 26.52 20.32
C ASN A 19 29.18 26.84 19.39
N LYS A 20 28.10 26.03 19.47
CA LYS A 20 26.83 26.32 18.80
C LYS A 20 26.42 27.71 19.25
N ARG A 21 26.58 28.71 18.37
CA ARG A 21 26.10 30.08 18.57
C ARG A 21 24.62 29.93 18.91
N ARG A 22 24.24 30.18 20.16
CA ARG A 22 22.85 30.11 20.60
C ARG A 22 22.10 31.09 19.71
N GLY A 23 21.19 30.57 18.88
CA GLY A 23 20.39 31.40 17.97
C GLY A 23 19.68 32.50 18.74
N PRO A 24 19.26 33.60 18.07
CA PRO A 24 18.59 34.71 18.71
C PRO A 24 17.47 34.21 19.62
N ARG A 25 17.41 34.68 20.87
CA ARG A 25 16.36 34.32 21.82
C ARG A 25 15.03 34.78 21.22
N LEU A 26 14.30 33.84 20.62
CA LEU A 26 12.98 34.10 20.06
C LEU A 26 12.11 34.71 21.17
N THR A 27 11.52 35.87 20.90
CA THR A 27 10.55 36.52 21.78
C THR A 27 9.43 35.55 22.15
N GLY A 28 8.71 35.77 23.26
CA GLY A 28 7.64 34.87 23.73
C GLY A 28 6.65 34.47 22.62
N VAL A 29 6.25 35.45 21.79
CA VAL A 29 5.38 35.26 20.61
C VAL A 29 6.01 34.31 19.57
N SER A 30 7.31 34.43 19.32
CA SER A 30 8.00 33.59 18.35
C SER A 30 8.22 32.16 18.87
N LYS A 31 8.39 31.96 20.18
CA LYS A 31 8.41 30.63 20.80
C LYS A 31 7.04 29.93 20.70
N GLN A 32 5.96 30.66 20.94
CA GLN A 32 4.58 30.14 20.81
C GLN A 32 4.27 29.76 19.36
N ARG A 33 4.60 30.62 18.40
CA ARG A 33 4.45 30.31 16.96
C ARG A 33 5.22 29.05 16.56
N ARG A 34 6.45 28.87 17.05
CA ARG A 34 7.24 27.66 16.80
C ARG A 34 6.58 26.41 17.37
N LEU A 35 6.02 26.49 18.58
CA LEU A 35 5.32 25.36 19.19
C LEU A 35 4.04 25.00 18.41
N ALA A 36 3.27 26.00 17.97
CA ALA A 36 2.09 25.80 17.14
C ALA A 36 2.46 25.12 15.80
N ASN A 37 3.49 25.60 15.11
CA ASN A 37 3.96 24.99 13.86
C ASN A 37 4.45 23.55 14.06
N ALA A 38 5.10 23.26 15.19
CA ALA A 38 5.53 21.89 15.50
C ALA A 38 4.33 20.95 15.69
N ARG A 39 3.27 21.42 16.36
CA ARG A 39 2.00 20.67 16.50
C ARG A 39 1.35 20.41 15.15
N GLU A 40 1.26 21.42 14.30
CA GLU A 40 0.64 21.27 12.98
C GLU A 40 1.42 20.28 12.10
N ARG A 41 2.76 20.32 12.15
CA ARG A 41 3.60 19.32 11.46
C ARG A 41 3.31 17.91 11.96
N SER A 42 3.16 17.72 13.27
CA SER A 42 2.80 16.42 13.84
C SER A 42 1.44 15.96 13.34
N ARG A 43 0.43 16.85 13.32
CA ARG A 43 -0.92 16.55 12.83
C ARG A 43 -0.89 16.10 11.36
N VAL A 44 -0.17 16.84 10.52
CA VAL A 44 -0.03 16.52 9.09
C VAL A 44 0.80 15.24 8.87
N HIS A 45 1.79 14.97 9.72
CA HIS A 45 2.56 13.73 9.66
C HIS A 45 1.66 12.51 9.93
N THR A 46 0.82 12.57 10.97
CA THR A 46 -0.18 11.52 11.24
C THR A 46 -1.16 11.37 10.09
N LEU A 47 -1.65 12.47 9.52
CA LEU A 47 -2.53 12.43 8.35
C LEU A 47 -1.88 11.72 7.16
N ASN A 48 -0.64 12.06 6.84
CA ASN A 48 0.08 11.44 5.74
C ASN A 48 0.34 9.96 5.98
N ALA A 49 0.71 9.57 7.20
CA ALA A 49 0.90 8.17 7.56
C ALA A 49 -0.38 7.34 7.36
N ASN A 50 -1.56 7.92 7.63
CA ASN A 50 -2.84 7.25 7.36
C ASN A 50 -3.14 7.14 5.86
N ILE A 51 -2.75 8.13 5.05
CA ILE A 51 -2.87 8.06 3.58
C ILE A 51 -1.92 6.99 3.03
N ASP A 52 -0.71 6.87 3.57
CA ASP A 52 0.24 5.84 3.15
C ASP A 52 -0.28 4.44 3.50
N ARG A 53 -0.82 4.25 4.71
CA ARG A 53 -1.52 3.00 5.08
C ARG A 53 -2.71 2.69 4.17
N LEU A 54 -3.43 3.71 3.70
CA LEU A 54 -4.51 3.53 2.74
C LEU A 54 -3.99 3.01 1.40
N LYS A 55 -2.79 3.40 0.97
CA LYS A 55 -2.18 2.84 -0.26
C LYS A 55 -1.88 1.35 -0.12
N ASP A 56 -1.41 0.92 1.05
CA ASP A 56 -1.04 -0.47 1.30
C ASP A 56 -2.22 -1.45 1.19
N ILE A 57 -3.45 -0.97 1.44
CA ILE A 57 -4.67 -1.80 1.39
C ILE A 57 -5.40 -1.74 0.05
N ILE A 58 -5.08 -0.76 -0.81
CA ILE A 58 -5.67 -0.67 -2.14
C ILE A 58 -4.93 -1.66 -3.04
N PRO A 59 -5.63 -2.48 -3.83
CA PRO A 59 -4.98 -3.37 -4.79
C PRO A 59 -4.40 -2.55 -5.95
N LEU A 60 -3.12 -2.20 -5.82
CA LEU A 60 -2.33 -1.48 -6.82
C LEU A 60 -1.20 -2.36 -7.33
N PHE A 61 -0.64 -2.03 -8.49
CA PHE A 61 0.59 -2.67 -8.95
C PHE A 61 1.78 -2.23 -8.08
N PRO A 62 2.79 -3.10 -7.86
CA PRO A 62 3.88 -2.85 -6.92
C PRO A 62 4.71 -1.58 -7.21
N ASP A 63 4.77 -1.14 -8.47
CA ASP A 63 5.48 0.08 -8.88
C ASP A 63 4.56 1.30 -9.03
N GLU A 64 3.26 1.12 -8.82
CA GLU A 64 2.28 2.19 -8.97
C GLU A 64 2.28 3.11 -7.74
N LYS A 65 2.54 4.39 -7.98
CA LYS A 65 2.66 5.40 -6.90
C LYS A 65 1.61 6.49 -7.10
N PRO A 66 0.34 6.23 -6.75
CA PRO A 66 -0.71 7.21 -6.91
C PRO A 66 -0.47 8.44 -6.02
N SER A 67 -0.90 9.60 -6.51
CA SER A 67 -0.97 10.83 -5.74
C SER A 67 -1.96 10.68 -4.58
N LYS A 68 -1.92 11.60 -3.61
CA LYS A 68 -2.84 11.58 -2.45
C LYS A 68 -4.31 11.62 -2.89
N THR A 69 -4.62 12.44 -3.89
CA THR A 69 -5.99 12.57 -4.42
C THR A 69 -6.41 11.30 -5.15
N GLU A 70 -5.53 10.73 -5.97
CA GLU A 70 -5.82 9.46 -6.65
C GLU A 70 -6.02 8.34 -5.64
N THR A 71 -5.19 8.26 -4.61
CA THR A 71 -5.34 7.28 -3.51
C THR A 71 -6.74 7.34 -2.91
N ILE A 72 -7.25 8.54 -2.60
CA ILE A 72 -8.59 8.72 -2.05
C ILE A 72 -9.68 8.30 -3.05
N ARG A 73 -9.52 8.66 -4.33
CA ARG A 73 -10.48 8.30 -5.38
C ARG A 73 -10.54 6.80 -5.60
N ILE A 74 -9.39 6.16 -5.76
CA ILE A 74 -9.27 4.71 -5.99
C ILE A 74 -9.79 3.95 -4.77
N ALA A 75 -9.52 4.40 -3.54
CA ALA A 75 -10.10 3.80 -2.35
C ALA A 75 -11.63 3.80 -2.37
N ALA A 76 -12.26 4.92 -2.75
CA ALA A 76 -13.71 5.00 -2.87
C ALA A 76 -14.25 4.03 -3.94
N LEU A 77 -13.59 3.98 -5.11
CA LEU A 77 -13.93 3.03 -6.17
C LEU A 77 -13.80 1.58 -5.70
N TYR A 78 -12.76 1.27 -4.93
CA TYR A 78 -12.51 -0.06 -4.41
C TYR A 78 -13.61 -0.49 -3.43
N ILE A 79 -14.02 0.38 -2.51
CA ILE A 79 -15.15 0.12 -1.60
C ILE A 79 -16.44 -0.16 -2.39
N SER A 80 -16.75 0.67 -3.41
CA SER A 80 -17.91 0.46 -4.27
C SER A 80 -17.86 -0.88 -5.00
N HIS A 81 -16.72 -1.21 -5.62
CA HIS A 81 -16.54 -2.46 -6.35
C HIS A 81 -16.69 -3.69 -5.44
N MET A 82 -16.08 -3.68 -4.25
CA MET A 82 -16.24 -4.76 -3.28
C MET A 82 -17.70 -4.90 -2.81
N THR A 83 -18.41 -3.78 -2.63
CA THR A 83 -19.83 -3.78 -2.26
C THR A 83 -20.70 -4.38 -3.37
N GLU A 84 -20.42 -4.04 -4.64
CA GLU A 84 -21.10 -4.63 -5.79
C GLU A 84 -20.85 -6.13 -5.91
N LEU A 85 -19.61 -6.58 -5.76
CA LEU A 85 -19.26 -8.01 -5.79
C LEU A 85 -19.98 -8.81 -4.70
N LEU A 86 -20.07 -8.28 -3.47
CA LEU A 86 -20.83 -8.93 -2.41
C LEU A 86 -22.33 -9.00 -2.74
N ASN A 87 -22.89 -7.96 -3.35
CA ASN A 87 -24.29 -7.96 -3.75
C ASN A 87 -24.59 -8.90 -4.93
N THR A 88 -23.65 -9.13 -5.84
CA THR A 88 -23.83 -10.09 -6.93
C THR A 88 -23.73 -11.52 -6.43
N THR A 89 -22.81 -11.81 -5.50
CA THR A 89 -22.69 -13.16 -4.91
C THR A 89 -23.97 -13.61 -4.21
N GLU A 90 -24.61 -12.72 -3.44
CA GLU A 90 -25.90 -13.00 -2.77
C GLU A 90 -27.06 -13.24 -3.76
N LYS A 91 -27.02 -12.59 -4.93
CA LYS A 91 -28.01 -12.79 -6.00
C LYS A 91 -27.77 -14.10 -6.75
N THR A 92 -26.52 -14.47 -6.99
CA THR A 92 -26.16 -15.74 -7.66
C THR A 92 -26.35 -16.97 -6.76
N SER A 93 -26.36 -16.84 -5.44
CA SER A 93 -26.76 -17.95 -4.55
C SER A 93 -28.24 -18.30 -4.63
N THR A 94 -29.09 -17.43 -5.21
CA THR A 94 -30.53 -17.66 -5.36
C THR A 94 -30.95 -18.12 -6.75
N LEU A 95 -30.06 -18.10 -7.74
CA LEU A 95 -30.38 -18.48 -9.11
C LEU A 95 -29.34 -19.49 -9.64
N ASP A 96 -29.86 -20.70 -9.89
CA ASP A 96 -29.46 -21.61 -10.97
C ASP A 96 -28.30 -22.61 -10.70
N PHE A 97 -28.58 -23.64 -9.90
CA PHE A 97 -27.91 -24.95 -10.05
C PHE A 97 -28.85 -26.09 -10.49
N GLU A 98 -30.18 -25.90 -10.57
CA GLU A 98 -31.11 -27.05 -10.63
C GLU A 98 -32.13 -27.09 -11.78
N SER A 99 -32.01 -26.32 -12.88
CA SER A 99 -33.02 -26.45 -13.95
C SER A 99 -32.60 -26.31 -15.41
N THR A 100 -31.30 -26.27 -15.73
CA THR A 100 -30.82 -26.19 -17.13
C THR A 100 -30.07 -27.43 -17.60
N PHE A 101 -30.11 -28.55 -16.85
CA PHE A 101 -29.46 -29.80 -17.28
C PHE A 101 -30.34 -30.69 -18.18
N ASP A 102 -31.60 -30.32 -18.44
CA ASP A 102 -32.52 -31.13 -19.25
C ASP A 102 -32.36 -30.94 -20.76
N GLU A 103 -31.47 -30.05 -21.20
CA GLU A 103 -31.17 -29.78 -22.62
C GLU A 103 -29.81 -30.37 -23.06
N LEU A 104 -29.47 -31.55 -22.54
CA LEU A 104 -28.44 -32.43 -23.08
C LEU A 104 -29.03 -33.79 -23.47
N THR A 105 -30.24 -33.80 -24.05
CA THR A 105 -30.72 -34.95 -24.80
C THR A 105 -29.81 -35.14 -26.02
N PHE A 106 -28.68 -35.83 -25.79
CA PHE A 106 -27.87 -36.42 -26.82
C PHE A 106 -28.81 -37.21 -27.75
N PRO A 107 -28.77 -37.00 -29.06
CA PRO A 107 -29.62 -37.74 -29.97
C PRO A 107 -29.28 -39.22 -29.79
N THR A 108 -30.24 -40.02 -29.35
CA THR A 108 -30.12 -41.47 -29.32
C THR A 108 -29.86 -41.91 -30.75
N PHE A 109 -28.60 -42.22 -31.07
CA PHE A 109 -28.19 -42.74 -32.36
C PHE A 109 -28.83 -44.12 -32.49
N ASN A 110 -29.99 -44.19 -33.15
CA ASN A 110 -30.69 -45.43 -33.36
C ASN A 110 -29.95 -46.17 -34.47
N PHE A 111 -29.06 -47.08 -34.08
CA PHE A 111 -28.29 -47.92 -34.99
C PHE A 111 -29.25 -48.95 -35.61
N ASP A 112 -29.61 -48.75 -36.88
CA ASP A 112 -30.38 -49.70 -37.67
C ASP A 112 -29.40 -50.70 -38.33
N PRO A 113 -29.35 -51.98 -37.90
CA PRO A 113 -28.37 -52.94 -38.38
C PRO A 113 -28.61 -53.41 -39.83
N PHE A 114 -29.68 -52.95 -40.50
CA PHE A 114 -30.00 -53.30 -41.89
C PHE A 114 -29.97 -52.12 -42.87
N ALA A 115 -29.56 -50.93 -42.44
CA ALA A 115 -29.37 -49.81 -43.35
C ALA A 115 -28.16 -50.07 -44.27
N ASP A 116 -28.45 -50.43 -45.53
CA ASP A 116 -27.46 -50.70 -46.58
C ASP A 116 -26.72 -49.40 -46.95
N PRO A 117 -25.38 -49.33 -46.84
CA PRO A 117 -24.65 -48.11 -47.13
C PRO A 117 -24.28 -48.08 -48.62
N GLY A 118 -25.20 -47.65 -49.47
CA GLY A 118 -24.84 -47.32 -50.85
C GLY A 118 -25.99 -47.15 -51.83
N GLU A 119 -26.42 -45.91 -52.03
CA GLU A 119 -26.56 -45.25 -53.34
C GLU A 119 -26.29 -43.75 -53.19
#